data_AF-A0A523AG91-F1
#
_entry.id   AF-A0A523AG91-F1
#
_cell.length_a   1.000
_cell.length_b   1.000
_cell.length_c   1.000
_cell.angle_alpha   90.00
_cell.angle_beta   90.00
_cell.angle_gamma   90.00
#
_symmetry.space_group_name_H-M   'P 1'
#
loop_
_entity.id
_entity.type
_entity.pdbx_description
1 polymer ?
#
loop_
_entity_poly.entity_id
_entity_poly.type
_entity_poly.pdbx_seq_one_letter_code
_entity_poly.pdbx_strand_id
1 'polypeptide(L)'
;MALKITITGKVHGVGYRAFLLEGADSLLIPKFEARNVKINGKEALIVLIDGDKEQIESFVRFLKENKPEKAVVEEIRVEEYHGTVRDIEKFRAGFTSTQLSKIIQVGLVMVEKQDETISIVRDVSSKMDLMLKKQDETIAAVKEVKKAVEEVKEGVNEVKKAVNEVKEAVNEVKETVKEVRDGVKEVSSKIDRTNELLEKRFQRLEEEVEKIKKALLKAGIEI
;
A
#
# COMPACT_ATOMS: atom_id res chain seq x y z
N MET A 1 5.93 -51.51 -49.46
CA MET A 1 7.35 -51.13 -49.46
C MET A 1 7.62 -50.37 -48.19
N ALA A 2 8.73 -50.66 -47.52
CA ALA A 2 9.04 -50.05 -46.25
C ALA A 2 10.16 -49.02 -46.39
N LEU A 3 9.96 -47.84 -45.78
CA LEU A 3 10.94 -46.76 -45.76
C LEU A 3 11.29 -46.37 -44.33
N LYS A 4 12.55 -45.98 -44.17
CA LYS A 4 13.06 -45.28 -42.99
C LYS A 4 13.31 -43.84 -43.35
N ILE A 5 12.63 -42.95 -42.64
CA ILE A 5 12.77 -41.51 -42.79
C ILE A 5 13.43 -40.95 -41.53
N THR A 6 14.51 -40.21 -41.69
CA THR A 6 15.22 -39.54 -40.60
C THR A 6 15.09 -38.04 -40.77
N ILE A 7 14.42 -37.38 -39.82
CA ILE A 7 14.23 -35.94 -39.81
C ILE A 7 15.11 -35.37 -38.70
N THR A 8 16.06 -34.50 -39.04
CA THR A 8 16.97 -33.87 -38.07
C THR A 8 16.64 -32.39 -37.90
N GLY A 9 16.93 -31.83 -36.72
CA GLY A 9 16.66 -30.43 -36.36
C GLY A 9 15.85 -30.33 -35.07
N LYS A 10 15.21 -29.18 -34.81
CA LYS A 10 14.33 -28.97 -33.65
C LYS A 10 12.99 -29.67 -33.87
N VAL A 11 12.95 -30.96 -33.52
CA VAL A 11 11.81 -31.86 -33.82
C VAL A 11 11.26 -32.57 -32.57
N HIS A 12 11.86 -32.38 -31.40
CA HIS A 12 11.32 -32.89 -30.13
C HIS A 12 10.42 -31.85 -29.46
N GLY A 13 9.40 -32.30 -28.71
CA GLY A 13 8.51 -31.41 -27.96
C GLY A 13 7.60 -30.49 -28.80
N VAL A 14 7.71 -30.52 -30.12
CA VAL A 14 6.95 -29.67 -31.06
C VAL A 14 5.72 -30.38 -31.66
N GLY A 15 5.31 -31.52 -31.11
CA GLY A 15 4.16 -32.28 -31.61
C GLY A 15 4.42 -33.12 -32.88
N TYR A 16 5.66 -33.17 -33.36
CA TYR A 16 6.01 -33.81 -34.64
C TYR A 16 5.53 -35.27 -34.77
N ARG A 17 5.66 -36.09 -33.72
CA ARG A 17 5.17 -37.49 -33.76
C ARG A 17 3.65 -37.61 -33.92
N ALA A 18 2.89 -36.74 -33.28
CA ALA A 18 1.42 -36.73 -33.40
C ALA A 18 1.01 -36.26 -34.80
N PHE A 19 1.65 -35.19 -35.29
CA PHE A 19 1.46 -34.67 -36.65
C PHE A 19 1.71 -35.73 -37.72
N LEU A 20 2.77 -36.55 -37.57
CA LEU A 20 3.07 -37.62 -38.51
C LEU A 20 2.13 -38.81 -38.42
N LEU A 21 1.64 -39.13 -37.22
CA LEU A 21 0.62 -40.15 -37.05
C LEU A 21 -0.67 -39.75 -37.77
N GLU A 22 -1.11 -38.50 -37.62
CA GLU A 22 -2.29 -37.96 -38.31
C GLU A 22 -2.12 -37.95 -39.84
N GLY A 23 -0.95 -37.58 -40.33
CA GLY A 23 -0.63 -37.64 -41.77
C GLY A 23 -0.61 -39.08 -42.29
N ALA A 24 -0.11 -40.03 -41.51
CA ALA A 24 -0.09 -41.45 -41.87
C ALA A 24 -1.51 -42.03 -41.90
N ASP A 25 -2.35 -41.66 -40.93
CA ASP A 25 -3.76 -42.03 -40.86
C ASP A 25 -4.55 -41.52 -42.05
N SER A 26 -4.38 -40.23 -42.38
CA SER A 26 -5.09 -39.58 -43.50
C SER A 26 -4.75 -40.22 -44.86
N LEU A 27 -3.55 -40.80 -44.98
CA LEU A 27 -3.07 -41.51 -46.16
C LEU A 27 -3.26 -43.04 -46.07
N LEU A 28 -3.94 -43.51 -45.02
CA LEU A 28 -4.25 -44.92 -44.76
C LEU A 28 -3.00 -45.83 -44.74
N ILE A 29 -1.87 -45.30 -44.24
CA ILE A 29 -0.63 -46.07 -44.10
C ILE A 29 -0.84 -47.17 -43.04
N PRO A 30 -0.75 -48.46 -43.40
CA PRO A 30 -1.13 -49.53 -42.48
C PRO A 30 -0.10 -49.78 -41.38
N LYS A 31 1.18 -49.45 -41.61
CA LYS A 31 2.26 -49.66 -40.66
C LYS A 31 3.07 -48.40 -40.46
N PHE A 32 3.22 -48.01 -39.21
CA PHE A 32 3.83 -46.75 -38.82
C PHE A 32 4.55 -46.88 -37.47
N GLU A 33 5.74 -46.30 -37.39
CA GLU A 33 6.46 -46.13 -36.14
C GLU A 33 7.23 -44.81 -36.14
N ALA A 34 7.12 -44.03 -35.07
CA ALA A 34 7.85 -42.77 -34.94
C ALA A 34 8.53 -42.66 -33.57
N ARG A 35 9.84 -42.47 -33.56
CA ARG A 35 10.65 -42.39 -32.34
C ARG A 35 11.63 -41.22 -32.35
N ASN A 36 11.62 -40.48 -31.24
CA ASN A 36 12.60 -39.44 -30.99
C ASN A 36 13.93 -40.10 -30.62
N VAL A 37 15.00 -39.70 -31.29
CA VAL A 37 16.37 -40.13 -31.01
C VAL A 37 17.31 -38.92 -30.99
N LYS A 38 18.55 -39.13 -30.57
CA LYS A 38 19.62 -38.15 -30.74
C LYS A 38 20.69 -38.72 -31.65
N ILE A 39 21.02 -38.00 -32.72
CA ILE A 39 22.09 -38.36 -33.65
C ILE A 39 23.16 -37.29 -33.52
N ASN A 40 24.37 -37.66 -33.10
CA ASN A 40 25.47 -36.73 -32.85
C ASN A 40 25.09 -35.57 -31.90
N GLY A 41 24.32 -35.86 -30.85
CA GLY A 41 23.84 -34.87 -29.88
C GLY A 41 22.69 -33.99 -30.36
N LYS A 42 22.38 -33.97 -31.67
CA LYS A 42 21.24 -33.24 -32.24
C LYS A 42 19.95 -34.04 -32.14
N GLU A 43 18.85 -33.32 -31.99
CA GLU A 43 17.51 -33.90 -32.06
C GLU A 43 17.23 -34.49 -33.44
N ALA A 44 16.72 -35.70 -33.45
CA ALA A 44 16.25 -36.36 -34.66
C ALA A 44 14.99 -37.17 -34.38
N LEU A 45 14.18 -37.37 -35.42
CA LEU A 45 12.98 -38.19 -35.42
C LEU A 45 13.15 -39.25 -36.50
N ILE A 46 13.16 -40.52 -36.09
CA ILE A 46 13.12 -41.66 -37.01
C ILE A 46 11.67 -42.07 -37.18
N VAL A 47 11.24 -42.17 -38.42
CA VAL A 47 9.91 -42.60 -38.84
C VAL A 47 10.08 -43.82 -39.73
N LEU A 48 9.40 -44.91 -39.41
CA LEU A 48 9.32 -46.10 -40.24
C LEU A 48 7.89 -46.22 -40.75
N ILE A 49 7.74 -46.43 -42.05
CA ILE A 49 6.45 -46.63 -42.69
C ILE A 49 6.53 -47.84 -43.61
N ASP A 50 5.45 -48.61 -43.73
CA ASP A 50 5.31 -49.67 -44.71
C ASP A 50 3.87 -49.72 -45.21
N GLY A 51 3.71 -49.76 -46.53
CA GLY A 51 2.43 -49.67 -47.24
C GLY A 51 2.63 -49.73 -48.75
N ASP A 52 1.58 -49.47 -49.51
CA ASP A 52 1.67 -49.50 -50.96
C ASP A 52 2.42 -48.29 -51.51
N LYS A 53 2.99 -48.43 -52.71
CA LYS A 53 3.91 -47.44 -53.30
C LYS A 53 3.29 -46.04 -53.37
N GLU A 54 2.02 -45.93 -53.76
CA GLU A 54 1.30 -44.66 -53.86
C GLU A 54 1.13 -43.98 -52.48
N GLN A 55 0.84 -44.77 -51.45
CA GLN A 55 0.68 -44.25 -50.09
C GLN A 55 2.03 -43.71 -49.56
N ILE A 56 3.09 -44.48 -49.79
CA ILE A 56 4.45 -44.13 -49.36
C ILE A 56 4.95 -42.87 -50.07
N GLU A 57 4.77 -42.77 -51.39
CA GLU A 57 5.12 -41.57 -52.16
C GLU A 57 4.33 -40.34 -51.70
N SER A 58 3.03 -40.51 -51.41
CA SER A 58 2.17 -39.46 -50.88
C SER A 58 2.62 -38.99 -49.50
N PHE A 59 3.02 -39.92 -48.61
CA PHE A 59 3.50 -39.58 -47.28
C PHE A 59 4.86 -38.85 -47.32
N VAL A 60 5.76 -39.26 -48.22
CA VAL A 60 7.03 -38.54 -48.44
C VAL A 60 6.79 -37.13 -48.98
N ARG A 61 5.80 -36.93 -49.85
CA ARG A 61 5.40 -35.59 -50.33
C ARG A 61 4.86 -34.75 -49.19
N PHE A 62 3.93 -35.29 -48.41
CA PHE A 62 3.36 -34.63 -47.23
C PHE A 62 4.45 -34.12 -46.28
N LEU A 63 5.46 -34.94 -46.00
CA LEU A 63 6.60 -34.60 -45.14
C LEU A 63 7.47 -33.44 -45.64
N LYS A 64 7.57 -33.28 -46.96
CA LYS A 64 8.37 -32.20 -47.58
C LYS A 64 7.60 -30.89 -47.60
N GLU A 65 6.29 -30.96 -47.74
CA GLU A 65 5.41 -29.80 -47.86
C GLU A 65 4.93 -29.29 -46.50
N ASN A 66 4.85 -30.16 -45.49
CA ASN A 66 4.21 -29.84 -44.22
C ASN A 66 5.10 -30.21 -43.02
N LYS A 67 5.01 -29.38 -41.98
CA LYS A 67 5.68 -29.57 -40.69
C LYS A 67 4.90 -28.88 -39.57
N PRO A 68 5.06 -29.28 -38.31
CA PRO A 68 4.49 -28.54 -37.19
C PRO A 68 5.05 -27.10 -37.13
N GLU A 69 4.21 -26.16 -36.71
CA GLU A 69 4.54 -24.71 -36.67
C GLU A 69 5.86 -24.41 -35.93
N LYS A 70 6.10 -25.11 -34.82
CA LYS A 70 7.27 -24.89 -33.96
C LYS A 70 8.51 -25.70 -34.37
N ALA A 71 8.41 -26.51 -35.42
CA ALA A 71 9.48 -27.38 -35.86
C ALA A 71 10.46 -26.68 -36.81
N VAL A 72 11.75 -26.92 -36.58
CA VAL A 72 12.83 -26.49 -37.49
C VAL A 72 13.50 -27.74 -38.03
N VAL A 73 13.30 -28.01 -39.32
CA VAL A 73 13.87 -29.17 -40.00
C VAL A 73 15.17 -28.74 -40.69
N GLU A 74 16.27 -29.40 -40.34
CA GLU A 74 17.58 -29.20 -40.96
C GLU A 74 17.74 -30.13 -42.17
N GLU A 75 17.36 -31.40 -42.02
CA GLU A 75 17.54 -32.42 -43.07
C GLU A 75 16.47 -33.50 -42.96
N ILE A 76 16.01 -33.99 -44.12
CA ILE A 76 15.17 -35.19 -44.24
C ILE A 76 15.91 -36.19 -45.11
N ARG A 77 16.26 -37.35 -44.54
CA ARG A 77 16.83 -38.49 -45.28
C ARG A 77 15.77 -39.57 -45.41
N VAL A 78 15.66 -40.15 -46.60
CA VAL A 78 14.73 -41.24 -46.89
C VAL A 78 15.55 -42.42 -47.41
N GLU A 79 15.41 -43.56 -46.76
CA GLU A 79 16.18 -44.77 -47.03
C GLU A 79 15.22 -45.97 -47.13
N GLU A 80 15.54 -46.96 -47.97
CA GLU A 80 14.82 -48.22 -47.95
C GLU A 80 15.01 -48.94 -46.62
N TYR A 81 13.95 -49.57 -46.14
CA TYR A 81 13.95 -50.32 -44.89
C TYR A 81 13.52 -51.76 -45.16
N HIS A 82 14.34 -52.73 -44.74
CA HIS A 82 14.04 -54.15 -44.94
C HIS A 82 13.55 -54.86 -43.67
N GLY A 83 13.33 -54.11 -42.59
CA GLY A 83 12.79 -54.66 -41.34
C GLY A 83 11.27 -54.59 -41.27
N THR A 84 10.70 -55.22 -40.24
CA THR A 84 9.27 -55.14 -39.96
C THR A 84 8.92 -53.77 -39.37
N VAL A 85 7.87 -53.15 -39.88
CA VAL A 85 7.26 -51.94 -39.31
C VAL A 85 6.01 -52.34 -38.52
N ARG A 86 5.83 -51.73 -37.36
CA ARG A 86 4.68 -51.97 -36.48
C ARG A 86 3.39 -51.51 -37.14
N ASP A 87 2.30 -52.23 -36.87
CA ASP A 87 0.94 -51.79 -37.16
C ASP A 87 0.64 -50.40 -36.55
N ILE A 88 0.04 -49.51 -37.34
CA ILE A 88 -0.25 -48.12 -36.93
C ILE A 88 -1.15 -48.06 -35.70
N GLU A 89 -2.12 -48.97 -35.55
CA GLU A 89 -3.03 -49.00 -34.41
C GLU A 89 -2.31 -49.39 -33.13
N LYS A 90 -1.33 -50.31 -33.21
CA LYS A 90 -0.46 -50.66 -32.07
C LYS A 90 0.44 -49.50 -31.68
N PHE A 91 0.93 -48.73 -32.65
CA PHE A 91 1.67 -47.51 -32.35
C PHE A 91 0.77 -46.47 -31.68
N ARG A 92 -0.43 -46.20 -32.25
CA ARG A 92 -1.42 -45.27 -31.72
C ARG A 92 -1.76 -45.58 -30.27
N ALA A 93 -2.11 -46.83 -29.97
CA ALA A 93 -2.45 -47.27 -28.61
C ALA A 93 -1.32 -47.01 -27.61
N GLY A 94 -0.08 -47.41 -27.95
CA GLY A 94 1.09 -47.20 -27.08
C GLY A 94 1.47 -45.72 -26.94
N PHE A 95 1.35 -44.95 -28.02
CA PHE A 95 1.61 -43.52 -28.03
C PHE A 95 0.61 -42.78 -27.14
N THR A 96 -0.69 -43.04 -27.29
CA THR A 96 -1.75 -42.46 -26.46
C THR A 96 -1.56 -42.82 -24.98
N SER A 97 -1.25 -44.07 -24.65
CA SER A 97 -0.95 -44.48 -23.28
C SER A 97 0.21 -43.69 -22.67
N THR A 98 1.28 -43.49 -23.45
CA THR A 98 2.44 -42.69 -23.02
C THR A 98 2.07 -41.21 -22.82
N GLN A 99 1.22 -40.63 -23.68
CA GLN A 99 0.77 -39.24 -23.52
C GLN A 99 -0.14 -39.08 -22.29
N LEU A 100 -1.05 -40.01 -22.05
CA LEU A 100 -1.91 -40.02 -20.86
C LEU A 100 -1.08 -40.14 -19.57
N SER A 101 -0.05 -40.99 -19.56
CA SER A 101 0.86 -41.09 -18.41
C SER A 101 1.56 -39.76 -18.09
N LYS A 102 2.00 -39.02 -19.12
CA LYS A 102 2.59 -37.68 -18.93
C LYS A 102 1.58 -36.68 -18.39
N ILE A 103 0.33 -36.70 -18.89
CA ILE A 103 -0.74 -35.85 -18.39
C ILE A 103 -1.00 -36.15 -16.91
N ILE A 104 -1.05 -37.42 -16.52
CA ILE A 104 -1.21 -37.83 -15.11
C ILE A 104 -0.06 -37.29 -14.25
N GLN A 105 1.20 -37.45 -14.68
CA GLN A 105 2.37 -36.95 -13.94
C GLN A 105 2.34 -35.43 -13.76
N VAL A 106 2.05 -34.69 -14.82
CA VAL A 106 1.90 -33.22 -14.76
C VAL A 106 0.72 -32.83 -13.87
N GLY A 107 -0.41 -33.56 -13.97
CA GLY A 107 -1.58 -33.36 -13.15
C GLY A 107 -1.30 -33.55 -11.65
N LEU A 108 -0.53 -34.57 -11.28
CA LEU A 108 -0.11 -34.78 -9.88
C LEU A 108 0.71 -33.61 -9.34
N VAL A 109 1.72 -33.14 -10.09
CA VAL A 109 2.52 -31.96 -9.71
C VAL A 109 1.66 -30.70 -9.62
N MET A 110 0.65 -30.55 -10.49
CA MET A 110 -0.30 -29.44 -10.40
C MET A 110 -1.16 -29.50 -9.15
N VAL A 111 -1.63 -30.69 -8.74
CA VAL A 111 -2.40 -30.88 -7.50
C VAL A 111 -1.54 -30.52 -6.28
N GLU A 112 -0.30 -31.00 -6.21
CA GLU A 112 0.62 -30.65 -5.12
C GLU A 112 0.82 -29.12 -5.00
N LYS A 113 1.03 -28.43 -6.13
CA LYS A 113 1.15 -26.96 -6.14
C LYS A 113 -0.16 -26.24 -5.77
N GLN A 114 -1.31 -26.84 -6.08
CA GLN A 114 -2.60 -26.30 -5.65
C GLN A 114 -2.76 -26.40 -4.13
N ASP A 115 -2.33 -27.51 -3.51
CA ASP A 115 -2.35 -27.65 -2.05
C ASP A 115 -1.48 -26.60 -1.35
N GLU A 116 -0.28 -26.32 -1.86
CA GLU A 116 0.58 -25.23 -1.38
C GLU A 116 -0.12 -23.87 -1.51
N THR A 117 -0.75 -23.62 -2.66
CA THR A 117 -1.49 -22.37 -2.91
C THR A 117 -2.66 -22.21 -1.95
N ILE A 118 -3.41 -23.28 -1.68
CA ILE A 118 -4.52 -23.28 -0.73
C ILE A 118 -4.02 -22.98 0.69
N SER A 119 -2.86 -23.52 1.09
CA SER A 119 -2.25 -23.20 2.38
C SER A 119 -1.94 -21.71 2.51
N ILE A 120 -1.32 -21.12 1.49
CA ILE A 120 -1.01 -19.68 1.45
C ILE A 120 -2.30 -18.85 1.53
N VAL A 121 -3.34 -19.24 0.78
CA VAL A 121 -4.64 -18.55 0.81
C VAL A 121 -5.25 -18.58 2.21
N ARG A 122 -5.20 -19.71 2.92
CA ARG A 122 -5.69 -19.82 4.32
C ARG A 122 -4.92 -18.90 5.27
N ASP A 123 -3.60 -18.84 5.13
CA ASP A 123 -2.75 -17.96 5.94
C ASP A 123 -3.05 -16.48 5.70
N VAL A 124 -3.25 -16.10 4.43
CA VAL A 124 -3.64 -14.73 4.05
C VAL A 124 -5.00 -14.38 4.63
N SER A 125 -5.99 -15.26 4.52
CA SER A 125 -7.32 -15.05 5.12
C SER A 125 -7.23 -14.86 6.64
N SER A 126 -6.44 -15.68 7.33
CA SER A 126 -6.25 -15.55 8.78
C SER A 126 -5.59 -14.22 9.18
N LYS A 127 -4.61 -13.74 8.40
CA LYS A 127 -4.01 -12.41 8.59
C LYS A 127 -4.99 -11.28 8.33
N MET A 128 -5.90 -11.45 7.35
CA MET A 128 -6.95 -10.48 7.06
C MET A 128 -7.93 -10.35 8.23
N ASP A 129 -8.33 -11.47 8.85
CA ASP A 129 -9.18 -11.45 10.05
C ASP A 129 -8.52 -10.71 11.22
N LEU A 130 -7.21 -10.91 11.43
CA LEU A 130 -6.45 -10.16 12.44
C LEU A 130 -6.39 -8.66 12.12
N MET A 131 -6.26 -8.30 10.84
CA MET A 131 -6.26 -6.92 10.40
C MET A 131 -7.62 -6.25 10.67
N LEU A 132 -8.72 -6.94 10.38
CA LEU A 132 -10.07 -6.44 10.66
C LEU A 132 -10.28 -6.19 12.16
N LYS A 133 -9.86 -7.12 13.02
CA LYS A 133 -9.91 -6.92 14.49
C LYS A 133 -9.14 -5.68 14.94
N LYS A 134 -7.92 -5.47 14.41
CA LYS A 134 -7.13 -4.27 14.72
C LYS A 134 -7.77 -2.98 14.21
N GLN A 135 -8.46 -3.04 13.06
CA GLN A 135 -9.23 -1.91 12.56
C GLN A 135 -10.41 -1.59 13.48
N ASP A 136 -11.13 -2.60 13.98
CA ASP A 136 -12.21 -2.39 14.95
C ASP A 136 -11.69 -1.74 16.25
N GLU A 137 -10.57 -2.22 16.78
CA GLU A 137 -9.90 -1.62 17.95
C GLU A 137 -9.50 -0.15 17.69
N THR A 138 -8.95 0.13 16.51
CA THR A 138 -8.57 1.49 16.11
C THR A 138 -9.80 2.40 16.01
N ILE A 139 -10.90 1.92 15.43
CA ILE A 139 -12.16 2.66 15.34
C ILE A 139 -12.70 2.96 16.74
N ALA A 140 -12.63 2.01 17.67
CA ALA A 140 -13.04 2.23 19.06
C ALA A 140 -12.18 3.32 19.73
N ALA A 141 -10.86 3.24 19.59
CA ALA A 141 -9.95 4.25 20.14
C ALA A 141 -10.23 5.65 19.57
N VAL A 142 -10.49 5.76 18.26
CA VAL A 142 -10.85 7.03 17.61
C VAL A 142 -12.17 7.60 18.14
N LYS A 143 -13.16 6.75 18.43
CA LYS A 143 -14.42 7.20 19.04
C LYS A 143 -14.20 7.77 20.44
N GLU A 144 -13.34 7.17 21.25
CA GLU A 144 -13.02 7.67 22.59
C GLU A 144 -12.25 9.00 22.51
N VAL A 145 -11.27 9.11 21.61
CA VAL A 145 -10.58 10.40 21.35
C VAL A 145 -11.59 11.48 20.95
N LYS A 146 -12.56 11.16 20.09
CA LYS A 146 -13.58 12.12 19.67
C LYS A 146 -14.41 12.62 20.86
N LYS A 147 -14.79 11.75 21.81
CA LYS A 147 -15.52 12.17 23.03
C LYS A 147 -14.67 13.12 23.88
N ALA A 148 -13.42 12.76 24.14
CA ALA A 148 -12.51 13.60 24.91
C ALA A 148 -12.31 14.99 24.27
N VAL A 149 -12.27 15.06 22.94
CA VAL A 149 -12.19 16.34 22.21
C VAL A 149 -13.44 17.21 22.41
N GLU A 150 -14.64 16.63 22.44
CA GLU A 150 -15.86 17.40 22.73
C GLU A 150 -15.88 17.89 24.18
N GLU A 151 -15.45 17.09 25.15
CA GLU A 151 -15.32 17.52 26.56
C GLU A 151 -14.33 18.69 26.72
N VAL A 152 -13.17 18.60 26.07
CA VAL A 152 -12.19 19.71 26.05
C VAL A 152 -12.80 20.97 25.45
N LYS A 153 -13.58 20.85 24.38
CA LYS A 153 -14.24 21.99 23.74
C LYS A 153 -15.28 22.64 24.64
N GLU A 154 -16.02 21.85 25.41
CA GLU A 154 -16.93 22.38 26.44
C GLU A 154 -16.16 23.15 27.52
N GLY A 155 -15.09 22.56 28.06
CA GLY A 155 -14.23 23.23 29.05
C GLY A 155 -13.62 24.54 28.54
N VAL A 156 -13.20 24.58 27.27
CA VAL A 156 -12.72 25.82 26.62
C VAL A 156 -13.81 26.90 26.57
N ASN A 157 -15.06 26.53 26.31
CA ASN A 157 -16.18 27.48 26.30
C ASN A 157 -16.46 28.05 27.70
N GLU A 158 -16.35 27.23 28.75
CA GLU A 158 -16.48 27.68 30.14
C GLU A 158 -15.37 28.65 30.53
N VAL A 159 -14.11 28.31 30.23
CA VAL A 159 -12.97 29.22 30.45
C VAL A 159 -13.19 30.54 29.71
N LYS A 160 -13.69 30.52 28.48
CA LYS A 160 -13.98 31.74 27.72
C LYS A 160 -15.02 32.64 28.41
N LYS A 161 -16.05 32.05 29.03
CA LYS A 161 -17.05 32.80 29.81
C LYS A 161 -16.40 33.44 31.05
N ALA A 162 -15.66 32.65 31.83
CA ALA A 162 -14.96 33.15 33.01
C ALA A 162 -13.97 34.29 32.69
N VAL A 163 -13.26 34.19 31.55
CA VAL A 163 -12.37 35.27 31.08
C VAL A 163 -13.14 36.56 30.78
N ASN A 164 -14.35 36.47 30.21
CA ASN A 164 -15.19 37.65 29.97
C ASN A 164 -15.65 38.30 31.28
N GLU A 165 -16.07 37.49 32.27
CA GLU A 165 -16.48 37.99 33.59
C GLU A 165 -15.31 38.70 34.31
N VAL A 166 -14.11 38.10 34.27
CA VAL A 166 -12.90 38.74 34.81
C VAL A 166 -12.61 40.06 34.10
N LYS A 167 -12.79 40.12 32.78
CA LYS A 167 -12.58 41.36 32.02
C LYS A 167 -13.56 42.47 32.43
N GLU A 168 -14.81 42.13 32.73
CA GLU A 168 -15.80 43.07 33.24
C GLU A 168 -15.42 43.58 34.64
N ALA A 169 -15.08 42.68 35.56
CA ALA A 169 -14.62 43.05 36.90
C ALA A 169 -13.37 43.95 36.87
N VAL A 170 -12.43 43.69 35.96
CA VAL A 170 -11.24 44.54 35.76
C VAL A 170 -11.62 45.95 35.29
N ASN A 171 -12.65 46.09 34.45
CA ASN A 171 -13.13 47.41 34.03
C ASN A 171 -13.78 48.18 35.20
N GLU A 172 -14.55 47.50 36.05
CA GLU A 172 -15.13 48.13 37.25
C GLU A 172 -14.05 48.60 38.22
N VAL A 173 -13.03 47.77 38.48
CA VAL A 173 -11.86 48.16 39.28
C VAL A 173 -11.16 49.38 38.66
N LYS A 174 -11.04 49.46 37.33
CA LYS A 174 -10.43 50.61 36.67
C LYS A 174 -11.20 51.91 36.90
N GLU A 175 -12.53 51.88 36.87
CA GLU A 175 -13.36 53.06 37.17
C GLU A 175 -13.26 53.46 38.65
N THR A 176 -13.33 52.50 39.58
CA THR A 176 -13.16 52.81 41.02
C THR A 176 -11.79 53.42 41.33
N VAL A 177 -10.71 52.93 40.69
CA VAL A 177 -9.36 53.51 40.82
C VAL A 177 -9.34 54.96 40.31
N LYS A 178 -10.07 55.27 39.24
CA LYS A 178 -10.18 56.64 38.71
C LYS A 178 -10.92 57.56 39.69
N GLU A 179 -12.02 57.10 40.27
CA GLU A 179 -12.75 57.85 41.30
C GLU A 179 -11.90 58.13 42.54
N VAL A 180 -11.18 57.11 43.05
CA VAL A 180 -10.24 57.29 44.17
C VAL A 180 -9.16 58.31 43.82
N ARG A 181 -8.60 58.24 42.61
CA ARG A 181 -7.58 59.20 42.15
C ARG A 181 -8.11 60.63 42.14
N ASP A 182 -9.34 60.85 41.70
CA ASP A 182 -9.96 62.17 41.68
C ASP A 182 -10.28 62.67 43.10
N GLY A 183 -10.76 61.79 43.98
CA GLY A 183 -10.92 62.10 45.40
C GLY A 183 -9.61 62.50 46.10
N VAL A 184 -8.49 61.82 45.79
CA VAL A 184 -7.16 62.19 46.29
C VAL A 184 -6.75 63.59 45.83
N LYS A 185 -6.99 63.96 44.56
CA LYS A 185 -6.72 65.33 44.08
C LYS A 185 -7.53 66.37 44.83
N GLU A 186 -8.80 66.09 45.10
CA GLU A 186 -9.67 67.01 45.83
C GLU A 186 -9.17 67.22 47.27
N VAL A 187 -8.81 66.13 47.97
CA VAL A 187 -8.22 66.20 49.31
C VAL A 187 -6.92 67.01 49.30
N SER A 188 -6.04 66.78 48.31
CA SER A 188 -4.81 67.59 48.14
C SER A 188 -5.14 69.07 48.06
N SER A 189 -6.10 69.47 47.22
CA SER A 189 -6.49 70.87 47.06
C SER A 189 -7.06 71.49 48.36
N LYS A 190 -7.79 70.71 49.15
CA LYS A 190 -8.29 71.13 50.47
C LYS A 190 -7.16 71.29 51.48
N ILE A 191 -6.16 70.41 51.47
CA ILE A 191 -4.95 70.53 52.29
C ILE A 191 -4.19 71.80 51.93
N ASP A 192 -3.95 72.07 50.64
CA ASP A 192 -3.26 73.28 50.18
C ASP A 192 -3.96 74.54 50.69
N ARG A 193 -5.30 74.60 50.56
CA ARG A 193 -6.10 75.73 51.06
C ARG A 193 -6.06 75.85 52.58
N THR A 194 -6.01 74.74 53.29
CA THR A 194 -5.89 74.73 54.77
C THR A 194 -4.52 75.27 55.18
N ASN A 195 -3.46 74.88 54.49
CA ASN A 195 -2.10 75.39 54.73
C ASN A 195 -2.03 76.91 54.49
N GLU A 196 -2.58 77.43 53.39
CA GLU A 196 -2.64 78.87 53.13
C GLU A 196 -3.38 79.65 54.25
N LEU A 197 -4.48 79.09 54.77
CA LEU A 197 -5.24 79.71 55.86
C LEU A 197 -4.45 79.69 57.19
N LEU A 198 -3.74 78.61 57.48
CA LEU A 198 -2.87 78.50 58.64
C LEU A 198 -1.73 79.51 58.55
N GLU A 199 -1.09 79.64 57.40
CA GLU A 199 0.00 80.59 57.18
C GLU A 199 -0.46 82.04 57.40
N LYS A 200 -1.63 82.40 56.90
CA LYS A 200 -2.29 83.70 57.18
C LYS A 200 -2.65 83.90 58.66
N ARG A 201 -2.92 82.83 59.42
CA ARG A 201 -3.17 82.92 60.86
C ARG A 201 -1.87 83.09 61.64
N PHE A 202 -0.81 82.36 61.26
CA PHE A 202 0.51 82.52 61.87
C PHE A 202 1.06 83.94 61.69
N GLN A 203 0.96 84.51 60.48
CA GLN A 203 1.34 85.90 60.23
C GLN A 203 0.58 86.89 61.14
N ARG A 204 -0.74 86.72 61.27
CA ARG A 204 -1.53 87.56 62.18
C ARG A 204 -1.14 87.40 63.65
N LEU A 205 -0.88 86.17 64.10
CA LEU A 205 -0.38 85.89 65.44
C LEU A 205 0.98 86.55 65.68
N GLU A 206 1.90 86.47 64.72
CA GLU A 206 3.20 87.13 64.79
C GLU A 206 3.04 88.65 64.93
N GLU A 207 2.18 89.27 64.12
CA GLU A 207 1.86 90.70 64.22
C GLU A 207 1.25 91.07 65.59
N GLU A 208 0.32 90.27 66.09
CA GLU A 208 -0.32 90.47 67.40
C GLU A 208 0.68 90.34 68.55
N VAL A 209 1.53 89.30 68.52
CA VAL A 209 2.62 89.11 69.48
C VAL A 209 3.57 90.31 69.45
N GLU A 210 3.90 90.83 68.27
CA GLU A 210 4.76 92.01 68.16
C GLU A 210 4.11 93.28 68.71
N LYS A 211 2.80 93.48 68.49
CA LYS A 211 2.04 94.58 69.10
C LYS A 211 2.04 94.48 70.62
N ILE A 212 1.81 93.27 71.18
CA ILE A 212 1.86 93.02 72.63
C ILE A 212 3.26 93.35 73.17
N LYS A 213 4.32 92.88 72.50
CA LYS A 213 5.71 93.22 72.87
C LYS A 213 5.93 94.73 72.92
N LYS A 214 5.51 95.49 71.91
CA LYS A 214 5.63 96.96 71.90
C LYS A 214 4.85 97.64 73.02
N ALA A 215 3.66 97.14 73.36
CA ALA A 215 2.83 97.69 74.43
C ALA A 215 3.43 97.45 75.82
N LEU A 216 3.95 96.25 76.07
CA LEU A 216 4.64 95.89 77.33
C LEU A 216 5.91 96.72 77.56
N LEU A 217 6.73 96.94 76.50
CA LEU A 217 7.89 97.84 76.54
C LEU A 217 7.50 99.28 76.93
N LYS A 218 6.40 99.81 76.37
CA LYS A 218 5.88 101.16 76.72
C LYS A 218 5.36 101.24 78.16
N ALA A 219 4.91 100.12 78.73
CA ALA A 219 4.42 100.05 80.10
C ALA A 219 5.53 99.86 81.15
N GLY A 220 6.81 99.80 80.74
CA GLY A 220 7.95 99.64 81.65
C GLY A 220 8.17 98.20 82.14
N ILE A 221 7.58 97.22 81.46
CA ILE A 221 7.73 95.79 81.76
C ILE A 221 8.82 95.25 80.82
N GLU A 222 9.95 94.78 81.37
CA GLU A 222 10.98 94.08 80.58
C GLU A 222 10.43 92.78 79.98
N ILE A 223 10.81 92.49 78.73
CA ILE A 223 10.34 91.34 77.93
C ILE A 223 11.53 90.53 77.47
#